data_AF-A0A1Y5GXW7-F1
#
_entry.id   AF-A0A1Y5GXW7-F1
#
_cell.length_a   1.000
_cell.length_b   1.000
_cell.length_c   1.000
_cell.angle_alpha   90.00
_cell.angle_beta   90.00
_cell.angle_gamma   90.00
#
_symmetry.space_group_name_H-M   'P 1'
#
loop_
_entity.id
_entity.type
_entity.pdbx_description
1 polymer ?
#
loop_
_entity_poly.entity_id
_entity_poly.type
_entity_poly.pdbx_seq_one_letter_code
_entity_poly.pdbx_strand_id
1 'polypeptide(L)'
;MKRYLWLLLLSMCLFVSSAHATLIKNGSVITDTDAGLEWLELSVSTGFTYNQMLDNFQDESSLFYGYEYASRSLVENLFNNLGYSGDFYDPVTDLASKDAITDIYDLFGQTGDNCCERGDGMFLNEGGDNVDWLFYIPDTSIGNESVVRLFTDSFDPDDLFWGEGSSNEMGSWVVKSTVQVPEPASFAILGIGLIGLGLARKRV
;
A
#
# COMPACT_ATOMS: atom_id res chain seq x y z
N MET A 1 8.05 -5.96 50.02
CA MET A 1 8.13 -4.92 48.96
C MET A 1 9.04 -5.29 47.80
N LYS A 2 10.30 -5.73 47.98
CA LYS A 2 11.24 -6.01 46.87
C LYS A 2 10.79 -7.08 45.84
N ARG A 3 9.95 -8.04 46.21
CA ARG A 3 9.46 -9.10 45.30
C ARG A 3 8.42 -8.64 44.28
N TYR A 4 7.61 -7.63 44.59
CA TYR A 4 6.58 -7.13 43.69
C TYR A 4 7.14 -6.20 42.61
N LEU A 5 8.29 -5.55 42.86
CA LEU A 5 8.95 -4.67 41.91
C LEU A 5 9.48 -5.42 40.68
N TRP A 6 9.98 -6.65 40.86
CA TRP A 6 10.45 -7.50 39.75
C TRP A 6 9.30 -8.00 38.88
N LEU A 7 8.15 -8.32 39.47
CA LEU A 7 6.95 -8.72 38.72
C LEU A 7 6.37 -7.54 37.91
N LEU A 8 6.43 -6.32 38.45
CA LEU A 8 6.01 -5.10 37.75
C LEU A 8 6.93 -4.78 36.56
N LEU A 9 8.25 -4.93 36.71
CA LEU A 9 9.22 -4.77 35.62
C LEU A 9 9.07 -5.84 34.54
N LEU A 10 8.86 -7.11 34.92
CA LEU A 10 8.62 -8.19 33.95
C LEU A 10 7.29 -7.99 33.19
N SER A 11 6.26 -7.50 33.88
CA SER A 11 4.97 -7.18 33.28
C SER A 11 5.06 -6.03 32.27
N MET A 12 5.91 -5.03 32.52
CA MET A 12 6.03 -3.85 31.64
C MET A 12 6.75 -4.18 30.31
N CYS A 13 7.58 -5.21 30.27
CA CYS A 13 8.22 -5.70 29.04
C CYS A 13 7.29 -6.53 28.14
N LEU A 14 6.13 -6.98 28.63
CA LEU A 14 5.18 -7.81 27.87
C LEU A 14 4.14 -6.99 27.10
N PHE A 15 4.14 -5.66 27.23
CA PHE A 15 3.18 -4.76 26.57
C PHE A 15 3.81 -3.91 25.47
N VAL A 16 4.87 -4.40 24.81
CA VAL A 16 5.29 -3.83 23.53
C VAL A 16 4.32 -4.35 22.48
N SER A 17 3.14 -3.74 22.39
CA SER A 17 2.30 -3.87 21.20
C SER A 17 3.08 -3.24 20.05
N SER A 18 3.32 -4.00 18.98
CA SER A 18 3.80 -3.44 17.71
C SER A 18 2.85 -2.31 17.34
N ALA A 19 3.36 -1.08 17.26
CA ALA A 19 2.63 -0.02 16.62
C ALA A 19 2.65 -0.36 15.12
N HIS A 20 1.59 -1.01 14.64
CA HIS A 20 1.40 -1.28 13.21
C HIS A 20 1.08 0.04 12.52
N ALA A 21 2.12 0.82 12.21
CA ALA A 21 2.00 1.87 11.22
C ALA A 21 2.06 1.20 9.84
N THR A 22 0.93 0.64 9.38
CA THR A 22 0.91 -0.16 8.16
C THR A 22 1.43 0.63 6.96
N LEU A 23 0.95 1.87 6.74
CA LEU A 23 1.40 2.72 5.62
C LEU A 23 1.90 4.11 6.07
N ILE A 24 3.00 4.57 5.49
CA ILE A 24 3.59 5.90 5.71
C ILE A 24 3.77 6.61 4.38
N LYS A 25 3.10 7.75 4.18
CA LYS A 25 3.22 8.55 2.96
C LYS A 25 4.29 9.64 3.10
N ASN A 26 5.22 9.69 2.15
CA ASN A 26 6.26 10.71 2.04
C ASN A 26 6.33 11.25 0.60
N GLY A 27 5.64 12.36 0.34
CA GLY A 27 5.40 12.80 -1.03
C GLY A 27 4.56 11.77 -1.77
N SER A 28 5.02 11.34 -2.94
CA SER A 28 4.33 10.34 -3.76
C SER A 28 4.75 8.89 -3.49
N VAL A 29 5.62 8.65 -2.51
CA VAL A 29 6.02 7.31 -2.07
C VAL A 29 5.24 6.94 -0.82
N ILE A 30 4.69 5.73 -0.79
CA ILE A 30 3.91 5.17 0.31
C ILE A 30 4.65 3.92 0.80
N THR A 31 5.26 4.00 1.98
CA THR A 31 5.99 2.89 2.58
C THR A 31 5.05 2.00 3.37
N ASP A 32 4.92 0.74 2.96
CA ASP A 32 4.29 -0.34 3.70
C ASP A 32 5.32 -1.01 4.63
N THR A 33 5.27 -0.67 5.91
CA THR A 33 6.27 -1.16 6.88
C THR A 33 6.03 -2.60 7.30
N ASP A 34 4.79 -3.09 7.18
CA ASP A 34 4.43 -4.47 7.51
C ASP A 34 4.89 -5.44 6.39
N ALA A 35 4.70 -5.06 5.12
CA ALA A 35 5.16 -5.85 3.97
C ALA A 35 6.63 -5.60 3.60
N GLY A 36 7.23 -4.49 4.06
CA GLY A 36 8.56 -4.07 3.64
C GLY A 36 8.61 -3.58 2.20
N LEU A 37 7.55 -2.94 1.72
CA LEU A 37 7.41 -2.46 0.35
C LEU A 37 7.29 -0.93 0.32
N GLU A 38 7.80 -0.32 -0.74
CA GLU A 38 7.50 1.03 -1.15
C GLU A 38 6.55 0.97 -2.33
N TRP A 39 5.44 1.68 -2.24
CA TRP A 39 4.50 1.88 -3.32
C TRP A 39 4.62 3.30 -3.87
N LEU A 40 4.29 3.50 -5.13
CA LEU A 40 4.09 4.84 -5.70
C LEU A 40 2.61 5.16 -5.79
N GLU A 41 2.27 6.43 -5.59
CA GLU A 41 0.96 6.96 -5.94
C GLU A 41 0.64 6.66 -7.41
N LEU A 42 -0.62 6.28 -7.67
CA LEU A 42 -1.10 5.95 -9.01
C LEU A 42 -0.94 7.14 -9.96
N SER A 43 -1.22 8.34 -9.46
CA SER A 43 -1.16 9.61 -10.20
C SER A 43 0.22 9.89 -10.83
N VAL A 44 1.31 9.36 -10.26
CA VAL A 44 2.69 9.52 -10.75
C VAL A 44 2.91 8.78 -12.05
N SER A 45 2.29 7.60 -12.18
CA SER A 45 2.41 6.72 -13.33
C SER A 45 1.32 6.92 -14.37
N THR A 46 0.38 7.85 -14.13
CA THR A 46 -0.70 8.14 -15.05
C THR A 46 -0.16 8.59 -16.41
N GLY A 47 -0.67 7.98 -17.48
CA GLY A 47 -0.31 8.31 -18.86
C GLY A 47 0.90 7.57 -19.42
N PHE A 48 1.53 6.70 -18.62
CA PHE A 48 2.50 5.74 -19.13
C PHE A 48 1.79 4.46 -19.59
N THR A 49 2.21 3.92 -20.73
CA THR A 49 1.78 2.58 -21.17
C THR A 49 2.53 1.49 -20.40
N TYR A 50 2.02 0.25 -20.49
CA TYR A 50 2.64 -0.88 -19.81
C TYR A 50 4.13 -1.03 -20.17
N ASN A 51 4.43 -0.98 -21.47
CA ASN A 51 5.79 -1.11 -22.01
C ASN A 51 6.67 0.10 -21.66
N GLN A 52 6.13 1.31 -21.65
CA GLN A 52 6.89 2.49 -21.23
C GLN A 52 7.31 2.40 -19.76
N MET A 53 6.45 1.90 -18.87
CA MET A 53 6.80 1.67 -17.47
C MET A 53 7.91 0.62 -17.34
N LEU A 54 7.85 -0.48 -18.10
CA LEU A 54 8.93 -1.49 -18.11
C LEU A 54 10.27 -0.89 -18.51
N ASP A 55 10.30 -0.03 -19.53
CA ASP A 55 11.51 0.70 -19.93
C ASP A 55 12.00 1.62 -18.80
N ASN A 56 11.08 2.34 -18.15
CA ASN A 56 11.38 3.25 -17.04
C ASN A 56 11.89 2.54 -15.78
N PHE A 57 11.47 1.31 -15.50
CA PHE A 57 11.98 0.53 -14.38
C PHE A 57 13.48 0.25 -14.49
N GLN A 58 14.01 0.21 -15.72
CA GLN A 58 15.41 -0.07 -16.02
C GLN A 58 16.27 1.20 -16.20
N ASP A 59 15.66 2.37 -16.33
CA ASP A 59 16.36 3.64 -16.51
C ASP A 59 16.75 4.25 -15.16
N GLU A 60 18.05 4.25 -14.83
CA GLU A 60 18.62 4.84 -13.60
C GLU A 60 18.29 6.32 -13.39
N SER A 61 17.94 7.03 -14.46
CA SER A 61 17.53 8.44 -14.39
C SER A 61 16.03 8.64 -14.17
N SER A 62 15.24 7.56 -14.28
CA SER A 62 13.80 7.58 -14.07
C SER A 62 13.43 7.54 -12.59
N LEU A 63 12.31 8.21 -12.24
CA LEU A 63 11.71 8.11 -10.91
C LEU A 63 11.28 6.66 -10.58
N PHE A 64 10.98 5.87 -11.61
CA PHE A 64 10.52 4.49 -11.48
C PHE A 64 11.67 3.48 -11.38
N TYR A 65 12.93 3.93 -11.35
CA TYR A 65 14.07 3.02 -11.32
C TYR A 65 14.03 2.03 -10.14
N GLY A 66 14.09 0.75 -10.48
CA GLY A 66 14.07 -0.36 -9.53
C GLY A 66 12.71 -0.62 -8.87
N TYR A 67 11.64 0.02 -9.35
CA TYR A 67 10.28 -0.47 -9.12
C TYR A 67 9.97 -1.62 -10.07
N GLU A 68 8.92 -2.36 -9.74
CA GLU A 68 8.31 -3.38 -10.58
C GLU A 68 6.78 -3.30 -10.43
N TYR A 69 6.04 -3.91 -11.34
CA TYR A 69 4.60 -4.03 -11.16
C TYR A 69 4.26 -4.88 -9.93
N ALA A 70 3.29 -4.44 -9.16
CA ALA A 70 2.70 -5.27 -8.11
C ALA A 70 2.01 -6.48 -8.73
N SER A 71 2.13 -7.64 -8.08
CA SER A 71 1.27 -8.79 -8.40
C SER A 71 -0.12 -8.60 -7.81
N ARG A 72 -1.12 -9.29 -8.36
CA ARG A 72 -2.49 -9.34 -7.81
C ARG A 72 -2.49 -9.60 -6.31
N SER A 73 -1.75 -10.60 -5.86
CA SER A 73 -1.69 -10.96 -4.44
C SER A 73 -1.18 -9.84 -3.54
N LEU A 74 -0.26 -8.99 -4.02
CA LEU A 74 0.22 -7.84 -3.26
C LEU A 74 -0.84 -6.75 -3.15
N VAL A 75 -1.56 -6.47 -4.24
CA VAL A 75 -2.66 -5.49 -4.24
C VAL A 75 -3.81 -5.97 -3.35
N GLU A 76 -4.20 -7.24 -3.44
CA GLU A 76 -5.24 -7.80 -2.56
C GLU A 76 -4.83 -7.73 -1.09
N ASN A 77 -3.59 -8.10 -0.75
CA ASN A 77 -3.09 -8.01 0.61
C ASN A 77 -3.08 -6.56 1.13
N LEU A 78 -2.68 -5.60 0.30
CA LEU A 78 -2.73 -4.17 0.63
C LEU A 78 -4.16 -3.75 1.01
N PHE A 79 -5.15 -4.09 0.17
CA PHE A 79 -6.56 -3.74 0.40
C PHE A 79 -7.10 -4.41 1.66
N ASN A 80 -6.83 -5.70 1.84
CA ASN A 80 -7.27 -6.47 3.01
C ASN A 80 -6.68 -5.92 4.31
N ASN A 81 -5.39 -5.53 4.30
CA ASN A 81 -4.72 -4.94 5.46
C ASN A 81 -5.32 -3.56 5.84
N LEU A 82 -5.93 -2.87 4.89
CA LEU A 82 -6.60 -1.58 5.09
C LEU A 82 -8.10 -1.73 5.39
N GLY A 83 -8.57 -2.96 5.66
CA GLY A 83 -9.91 -3.23 6.15
C GLY A 83 -10.93 -3.56 5.06
N TYR A 84 -10.51 -3.67 3.80
CA TYR A 84 -11.37 -4.25 2.78
C TYR A 84 -11.62 -5.74 3.09
N SER A 85 -12.88 -6.18 2.96
CA SER A 85 -13.27 -7.57 3.26
C SER A 85 -14.26 -8.16 2.25
N GLY A 86 -14.52 -7.44 1.15
CA GLY A 86 -15.42 -7.88 0.09
C GLY A 86 -14.77 -8.83 -0.91
N ASP A 87 -15.57 -9.35 -1.82
CA ASP A 87 -15.09 -10.06 -3.01
C ASP A 87 -14.68 -9.02 -4.06
N PHE A 88 -13.46 -9.11 -4.58
CA PHE A 88 -12.96 -8.15 -5.57
C PHE A 88 -13.67 -8.27 -6.95
N TYR A 89 -14.38 -9.37 -7.21
CA TYR A 89 -15.14 -9.57 -8.45
C TYR A 89 -16.60 -9.11 -8.36
N ASP A 90 -17.11 -8.90 -7.15
CA ASP A 90 -18.48 -8.47 -6.93
C ASP A 90 -18.58 -6.96 -6.63
N PRO A 91 -19.73 -6.33 -6.91
CA PRO A 91 -20.07 -5.01 -6.41
C PRO A 91 -19.89 -4.87 -4.90
N VAL A 92 -19.10 -3.89 -4.47
CA VAL A 92 -18.97 -3.54 -3.05
C VAL A 92 -20.21 -2.75 -2.62
N THR A 93 -21.00 -3.33 -1.72
CA THR A 93 -22.28 -2.75 -1.28
C THR A 93 -22.24 -2.25 0.17
N ASP A 94 -21.42 -2.87 1.03
CA ASP A 94 -21.32 -2.51 2.45
C ASP A 94 -20.51 -1.22 2.66
N LEU A 95 -20.85 -0.48 3.73
CA LEU A 95 -20.25 0.82 4.02
C LEU A 95 -18.78 0.72 4.46
N ALA A 96 -18.42 -0.31 5.22
CA ALA A 96 -17.06 -0.43 5.76
C ALA A 96 -16.03 -0.68 4.66
N SER A 97 -16.34 -1.56 3.71
CA SER A 97 -15.51 -1.80 2.54
C SER A 97 -15.44 -0.58 1.62
N LYS A 98 -16.52 0.20 1.50
CA LYS A 98 -16.50 1.47 0.75
C LYS A 98 -15.55 2.48 1.38
N ASP A 99 -15.67 2.70 2.68
CA ASP A 99 -14.79 3.61 3.43
C ASP A 99 -13.32 3.18 3.29
N ALA A 100 -13.03 1.87 3.41
CA ALA A 100 -11.67 1.34 3.22
C ALA A 100 -11.11 1.62 1.81
N ILE A 101 -11.92 1.44 0.76
CA ILE A 101 -11.47 1.74 -0.61
C ILE A 101 -11.27 3.24 -0.80
N THR A 102 -12.16 4.08 -0.27
CA THR A 102 -11.99 5.54 -0.32
C THR A 102 -10.68 5.95 0.37
N ASP A 103 -10.40 5.44 1.56
CA ASP A 103 -9.15 5.71 2.29
C ASP A 103 -7.91 5.28 1.47
N ILE A 104 -7.98 4.16 0.74
CA ILE A 104 -6.92 3.71 -0.16
C ILE A 104 -6.70 4.71 -1.28
N TYR A 105 -7.74 5.13 -1.99
CA TYR A 105 -7.57 6.03 -3.13
C TYR A 105 -7.24 7.47 -2.71
N ASP A 106 -7.65 7.91 -1.53
CA ASP A 106 -7.19 9.17 -0.93
C ASP A 106 -5.68 9.12 -0.63
N LEU A 107 -5.17 7.95 -0.22
CA LEU A 107 -3.76 7.74 0.04
C LEU A 107 -2.93 7.63 -1.26
N PHE A 108 -3.38 6.80 -2.20
CA PHE A 108 -2.66 6.48 -3.44
C PHE A 108 -2.87 7.47 -4.58
N GLY A 109 -3.81 8.39 -4.40
CA GLY A 109 -4.17 9.35 -5.43
C GLY A 109 -5.16 8.77 -6.43
N GLN A 110 -6.00 9.66 -6.92
CA GLN A 110 -6.99 9.39 -7.94
C GLN A 110 -6.36 9.50 -9.32
N THR A 111 -6.92 8.77 -10.27
CA THR A 111 -6.48 8.81 -11.66
C THR A 111 -7.70 9.11 -12.52
N GLY A 112 -7.65 10.26 -13.17
CA GLY A 112 -8.66 10.70 -14.10
C GLY A 112 -9.31 12.04 -13.87
N ASP A 113 -9.84 12.56 -14.97
CA ASP A 113 -10.37 13.92 -15.11
C ASP A 113 -11.86 13.88 -15.53
N ASN A 114 -12.38 12.72 -15.93
CA ASN A 114 -13.59 12.60 -16.74
C ASN A 114 -14.90 12.33 -15.96
N CYS A 115 -15.04 12.99 -14.81
CA CYS A 115 -16.16 13.04 -13.87
C CYS A 115 -16.07 12.06 -12.71
N CYS A 116 -16.41 12.60 -11.53
CA CYS A 116 -16.18 12.04 -10.19
C CYS A 116 -14.73 11.62 -9.90
N GLU A 117 -14.48 11.46 -8.61
CA GLU A 117 -13.19 11.09 -8.01
C GLU A 117 -12.80 9.65 -8.37
N ARG A 118 -12.37 9.39 -9.61
CA ARG A 118 -12.06 8.04 -10.10
C ARG A 118 -10.62 7.63 -9.77
N GLY A 119 -10.40 6.34 -9.55
CA GLY A 119 -9.05 5.79 -9.51
C GLY A 119 -8.94 4.47 -10.24
N ASP A 120 -8.07 4.43 -11.23
CA ASP A 120 -7.79 3.28 -12.07
C ASP A 120 -6.30 2.90 -11.94
N GLY A 121 -6.01 1.63 -11.74
CA GLY A 121 -4.63 1.15 -11.61
C GLY A 121 -4.42 -0.22 -12.24
N MET A 122 -3.38 -0.34 -13.07
CA MET A 122 -2.96 -1.63 -13.64
C MET A 122 -1.98 -2.38 -12.72
N PHE A 123 -2.02 -3.71 -12.73
CA PHE A 123 -1.11 -4.58 -11.99
C PHE A 123 -0.99 -5.94 -12.68
N LEU A 124 -0.02 -6.79 -12.28
CA LEU A 124 0.17 -8.11 -12.89
C LEU A 124 -0.87 -9.11 -12.39
N ASN A 125 -1.43 -9.90 -13.30
CA ASN A 125 -2.32 -10.99 -12.94
C ASN A 125 -1.58 -12.13 -12.20
N GLU A 126 -2.31 -13.16 -11.73
CA GLU A 126 -1.70 -14.30 -11.03
C GLU A 126 -0.64 -15.07 -11.83
N GLY A 127 -0.72 -15.03 -13.16
CA GLY A 127 0.26 -15.67 -14.05
C GLY A 127 1.51 -14.84 -14.29
N GLY A 128 1.45 -13.53 -14.08
CA GLY A 128 2.51 -12.57 -14.42
C GLY A 128 2.64 -12.27 -15.93
N ASP A 129 1.90 -12.97 -16.78
CA ASP A 129 1.96 -12.83 -18.24
C ASP A 129 1.00 -11.75 -18.78
N ASN A 130 -0.04 -11.40 -18.01
CA ASN A 130 -1.05 -10.41 -18.38
C ASN A 130 -1.20 -9.35 -17.30
N VAL A 131 -1.89 -8.27 -17.66
CA VAL A 131 -2.29 -7.23 -16.72
C VAL A 131 -3.76 -7.37 -16.36
N ASP A 132 -4.03 -7.16 -15.08
CA ASP A 132 -5.37 -6.86 -14.59
C ASP A 132 -5.45 -5.36 -14.29
N TRP A 133 -6.66 -4.89 -14.07
CA TRP A 133 -6.95 -3.51 -13.73
C TRP A 133 -7.91 -3.44 -12.56
N LEU A 134 -7.65 -2.44 -11.72
CA LEU A 134 -8.43 -2.07 -10.57
C LEU A 134 -9.11 -0.75 -10.84
N PHE A 135 -10.42 -0.65 -10.70
CA PHE A 135 -11.10 0.64 -10.82
C PHE A 135 -11.95 0.98 -9.61
N TYR A 136 -12.00 2.27 -9.28
CA TYR A 136 -12.83 2.83 -8.25
C TYR A 136 -13.60 4.01 -8.83
N ILE A 137 -14.92 3.95 -8.72
CA ILE A 137 -15.78 5.09 -9.04
C ILE A 137 -16.67 5.33 -7.82
N PRO A 138 -16.49 6.44 -7.09
CA PRO A 138 -17.35 6.78 -5.98
C PRO A 138 -18.75 7.06 -6.52
N ASP A 139 -19.71 6.35 -5.94
CA ASP A 139 -21.13 6.69 -6.06
C ASP A 139 -21.67 6.83 -7.49
N THR A 140 -21.42 5.82 -8.33
CA THR A 140 -22.25 5.64 -9.52
C THR A 140 -23.62 5.12 -9.07
N SER A 141 -24.65 5.95 -9.21
CA SER A 141 -26.02 5.52 -8.92
C SER A 141 -26.50 4.52 -9.97
N ILE A 142 -26.26 3.22 -9.74
CA ILE A 142 -26.88 2.13 -10.51
C ILE A 142 -28.01 1.58 -9.66
N GLY A 143 -29.26 1.88 -10.03
CA GLY A 143 -30.42 1.38 -9.28
C GLY A 143 -30.55 1.91 -7.85
N ASN A 144 -30.07 3.13 -7.57
CA ASN A 144 -29.99 3.80 -6.25
C ASN A 144 -28.86 3.31 -5.32
N GLU A 145 -27.91 2.53 -5.80
CA GLU A 145 -26.77 2.06 -4.99
C GLU A 145 -25.44 2.51 -5.59
N SER A 146 -24.55 3.03 -4.75
CA SER A 146 -23.12 3.27 -5.06
C SER A 146 -22.42 1.93 -5.20
N VAL A 147 -21.78 1.67 -6.34
CA VAL A 147 -21.06 0.41 -6.59
C VAL A 147 -19.58 0.69 -6.85
N VAL A 148 -18.71 0.01 -6.10
CA VAL A 148 -17.29 -0.15 -6.44
C VAL A 148 -17.10 -1.55 -7.04
N ARG A 149 -16.26 -1.69 -8.07
CA ARG A 149 -15.90 -2.99 -8.65
C ARG A 149 -14.40 -3.06 -8.82
N LEU A 150 -13.77 -4.09 -8.28
CA LEU A 150 -12.33 -4.11 -8.19
C LEU A 150 -11.68 -4.86 -9.36
N PHE A 151 -12.20 -5.99 -9.85
CA PHE A 151 -11.60 -6.68 -11.00
C PHE A 151 -12.56 -6.83 -12.17
N THR A 152 -12.06 -6.57 -13.38
CA THR A 152 -12.67 -7.12 -14.60
C THR A 152 -11.59 -7.78 -15.47
N ASP A 153 -12.03 -8.52 -16.49
CA ASP A 153 -11.27 -9.43 -17.34
C ASP A 153 -9.76 -9.11 -17.51
N SER A 154 -8.93 -10.15 -17.50
CA SER A 154 -7.49 -10.00 -17.77
C SER A 154 -7.25 -9.69 -19.25
N PHE A 155 -6.31 -8.80 -19.55
CA PHE A 155 -5.97 -8.43 -20.92
C PHE A 155 -4.49 -8.66 -21.23
N ASP A 156 -4.21 -8.94 -22.50
CA ASP A 156 -2.86 -8.96 -23.02
C ASP A 156 -2.33 -7.51 -23.10
N PRO A 157 -1.18 -7.19 -22.48
CA PRO A 157 -0.61 -5.83 -22.52
C PRO A 157 -0.26 -5.35 -23.93
N ASP A 158 -0.11 -6.26 -24.90
CA ASP A 158 0.16 -5.93 -26.30
C ASP A 158 -1.11 -5.59 -27.10
N ASP A 159 -2.30 -5.71 -26.50
CA ASP A 159 -3.55 -5.32 -27.17
C ASP A 159 -3.58 -3.79 -27.40
N LEU A 160 -3.82 -3.36 -28.64
CA LEU A 160 -3.62 -1.99 -29.13
C LEU A 160 -4.38 -0.93 -28.34
N PHE A 161 -5.48 -1.32 -27.68
CA PHE A 161 -6.28 -0.43 -26.86
C PHE A 161 -5.51 0.06 -25.61
N TRP A 162 -4.56 -0.74 -25.11
CA TRP A 162 -3.81 -0.47 -23.87
C TRP A 162 -2.30 -0.31 -24.09
N GLY A 163 -1.74 -0.88 -25.16
CA GLY A 163 -0.31 -0.78 -25.48
C GLY A 163 0.12 0.55 -26.12
N GLU A 164 -0.77 1.22 -26.87
CA GLU A 164 -0.42 2.41 -27.67
C GLU A 164 -1.40 3.60 -27.54
N GLY A 165 -2.57 3.38 -26.94
CA GLY A 165 -3.52 4.46 -26.68
C GLY A 165 -3.02 5.32 -25.52
N SER A 166 -2.81 6.62 -25.74
CA SER A 166 -2.76 7.61 -24.66
C SER A 166 -4.09 7.75 -23.90
N SER A 167 -5.06 6.87 -24.22
CA SER A 167 -6.32 6.73 -23.53
C SER A 167 -6.13 5.97 -22.23
N ASN A 168 -6.31 6.53 -21.05
CA ASN A 168 -6.44 7.90 -20.54
C ASN A 168 -6.45 7.58 -19.04
N GLU A 169 -5.68 8.29 -18.23
CA GLU A 169 -6.03 8.41 -16.81
C GLU A 169 -5.87 7.14 -15.95
N MET A 170 -5.18 6.07 -16.37
CA MET A 170 -4.87 4.95 -15.47
C MET A 170 -3.45 5.04 -14.94
N GLY A 171 -3.30 4.80 -13.63
CA GLY A 171 -1.99 4.59 -13.01
C GLY A 171 -1.56 3.13 -13.07
N SER A 172 -0.41 2.86 -12.46
CA SER A 172 0.18 1.53 -12.30
C SER A 172 0.45 1.28 -10.82
N TRP A 173 -0.06 0.18 -10.29
CA TRP A 173 0.35 -0.31 -8.99
C TRP A 173 1.77 -0.87 -9.11
N VAL A 174 2.73 -0.10 -8.61
CA VAL A 174 4.14 -0.47 -8.66
C VAL A 174 4.71 -0.51 -7.26
N VAL A 175 5.59 -1.47 -7.04
CA VAL A 175 6.23 -1.73 -5.76
C VAL A 175 7.74 -1.76 -5.91
N LYS A 176 8.41 -1.47 -4.82
CA LYS A 176 9.85 -1.64 -4.66
C LYS A 176 10.11 -2.26 -3.31
N SER A 177 10.92 -3.31 -3.27
CA SER A 177 11.36 -3.88 -2.00
C SER A 177 12.17 -2.84 -1.23
N THR A 178 11.72 -2.49 -0.03
CA THR A 178 12.57 -1.73 0.87
C THR A 178 13.58 -2.68 1.50
N VAL A 179 14.83 -2.22 1.62
CA VAL A 179 15.72 -2.90 2.55
C VAL A 179 15.14 -2.62 3.92
N GLN A 180 14.46 -3.60 4.51
CA GLN A 180 14.07 -3.56 5.90
C GLN A 180 15.35 -3.39 6.71
N VAL A 181 15.66 -2.15 7.08
CA VAL A 181 16.72 -1.86 8.02
C VAL A 181 16.16 -2.38 9.33
N PRO A 182 16.70 -3.48 9.90
CA PRO A 182 16.19 -4.00 11.15
C PRO A 182 16.21 -2.84 12.13
N GLU A 183 15.04 -2.53 12.71
CA GLU A 183 14.92 -1.40 13.63
C GLU A 183 16.08 -1.45 14.60
N PRO A 184 16.91 -0.40 14.66
CA PRO A 184 18.18 -0.55 15.32
C PRO A 184 17.92 -0.86 16.79
N ALA A 185 18.53 -1.96 17.26
CA ALA A 185 18.53 -2.37 18.67
C ALA A 185 18.94 -1.22 19.61
N SER A 186 19.46 -0.12 19.07
CA SER A 186 19.58 1.21 19.67
C SER A 186 18.39 1.63 20.54
N PHE A 187 17.12 1.41 20.16
CA PHE A 187 16.00 1.77 21.04
C PHE A 187 15.93 0.88 22.28
N ALA A 188 16.15 -0.42 22.12
CA ALA A 188 16.25 -1.35 23.24
C ALA A 188 17.47 -1.03 24.13
N ILE A 189 18.62 -0.72 23.53
CA ILE A 189 19.84 -0.34 24.24
C ILE A 189 19.66 1.00 24.98
N LEU A 190 19.01 1.99 24.35
CA LEU A 190 18.68 3.26 24.98
C LEU A 190 17.75 3.04 26.17
N GLY A 191 16.70 2.23 26.01
CA GLY A 191 15.79 1.85 27.09
C GLY A 191 16.52 1.17 28.26
N ILE A 192 17.37 0.18 27.96
CA ILE A 192 18.19 -0.51 28.96
C ILE A 192 19.16 0.47 29.67
N GLY A 193 19.77 1.38 28.92
CA GLY A 193 20.69 2.40 29.43
C GLY A 193 20.01 3.37 30.41
N LEU A 194 18.81 3.85 30.06
CA LEU A 194 18.00 4.72 30.93
C LEU A 194 17.56 4.00 32.21
N ILE A 195 17.16 2.73 32.11
CA ILE A 195 16.85 1.89 33.28
C ILE A 195 18.09 1.76 34.18
N GLY A 196 19.26 1.46 33.59
CA GLY A 196 20.52 1.35 34.32
C GLY A 196 20.89 2.64 35.07
N LEU A 197 20.77 3.80 34.42
CA LEU A 197 21.02 5.11 35.03
C LEU A 197 20.03 5.42 36.18
N GLY A 198 18.75 5.10 35.99
CA GLY A 198 17.73 5.28 37.03
C GLY A 198 18.00 4.47 38.29
N LEU A 199 18.51 3.23 38.13
CA LEU A 199 18.88 2.36 39.24
C LEU A 199 20.17 2.80 39.94
N ALA A 200 21.14 3.34 39.20
CA ALA A 200 22.40 3.83 39.76
C ALA A 200 22.20 5.05 40.67
N ARG A 201 21.25 5.94 40.35
CA ARG A 201 20.99 7.18 41.12
C ARG A 201 20.48 6.94 42.55
N LYS A 202 19.93 5.77 42.87
CA LYS A 202 19.40 5.43 44.22
C LYS A 202 20.47 4.98 45.22
N ARG A 203 21.75 4.90 44.84
CA ARG A 203 22.86 4.43 45.70
C ARG A 203 23.70 5.55 46.34
N VAL A 204 23.32 6.82 46.16
CA VAL A 204 23.90 7.99 46.85
C VAL A 204 22.84 8.57 47.76
#